data_AF-A0A950NDI2-F1
#
_entry.id   AF-A0A950NDI2-F1
#
_cell.length_a   1.000
_cell.length_b   1.000
_cell.length_c   1.000
_cell.angle_alpha   90.00
_cell.angle_beta   90.00
_cell.angle_gamma   90.00
#
_symmetry.space_group_name_H-M   'P 1'
#
loop_
_entity.id
_entity.type
_entity.pdbx_description
1 polymer ?
#
loop_
_entity_poly.entity_id
_entity_poly.type
_entity_poly.pdbx_seq_one_letter_code
_entity_poly.pdbx_strand_id
1 'polypeptide(L)'
;MPKLCHARAPTDPIEAAQIRNLAQSHHAPYDCKQRAQMIALSWEGLRTGEIACHLRCHPQTVRERLERFRTEGLDALTNRPGAGREARLTERERSQFIGLVVQTPPGRPVRQADGQLAAGGKLTLISDNLSSHKSRPIQAWLAKHPRVQQLFIPVKAAWLNLMELWWRLLRREAFAGQSFADTDEVSHAAADGTRRLNARAKPWVWGRPARTPRKRRRTFVYRL
;
A
#
# COMPACT_ATOMS: atom_id res chain seq x y z
N MET A 1 24.63 -18.59 -7.50
CA MET A 1 24.29 -18.39 -6.07
C MET A 1 25.57 -18.20 -5.28
N PRO A 2 25.67 -17.23 -4.37
CA PRO A 2 26.88 -17.04 -3.58
C PRO A 2 27.13 -18.26 -2.68
N LYS A 3 28.32 -18.86 -2.79
CA LYS A 3 28.79 -20.03 -2.01
C LYS A 3 29.48 -19.62 -0.70
N LEU A 4 29.32 -18.38 -0.26
CA LEU A 4 30.05 -17.86 0.89
C LEU A 4 29.46 -18.36 2.22
N CYS A 5 30.34 -18.88 3.06
CA CYS A 5 30.01 -19.49 4.35
C CYS A 5 30.21 -18.53 5.54
N HIS A 6 31.01 -17.47 5.37
CA HIS A 6 31.38 -16.53 6.44
C HIS A 6 31.47 -15.08 5.97
N ALA A 7 31.30 -14.11 6.88
CA ALA A 7 31.59 -12.71 6.67
C ALA A 7 33.09 -12.47 6.43
N ARG A 8 33.44 -11.43 5.66
CA ARG A 8 34.83 -10.95 5.62
C ARG A 8 35.28 -10.47 7.00
N ALA A 9 36.57 -10.52 7.29
CA ALA A 9 37.13 -9.91 8.49
C ALA A 9 36.83 -8.40 8.52
N PRO A 10 36.68 -7.80 9.71
CA PRO A 10 36.55 -6.35 9.84
C PRO A 10 37.79 -5.66 9.29
N THR A 11 37.60 -4.56 8.57
CA THR A 11 38.71 -3.77 7.99
C THR A 11 39.47 -3.03 9.07
N ASP A 12 38.76 -2.58 10.10
CA ASP A 12 39.31 -1.85 11.23
C ASP A 12 38.53 -2.14 12.54
N PRO A 13 39.08 -1.75 13.70
CA PRO A 13 38.41 -1.93 14.98
C PRO A 13 37.10 -1.14 15.14
N ILE A 14 36.92 -0.05 14.39
CA ILE A 14 35.73 0.81 14.46
C ILE A 14 34.55 0.12 13.80
N GLU A 15 34.73 -0.47 12.61
CA GLU A 15 33.74 -1.28 11.91
C GLU A 15 33.27 -2.45 12.78
N ALA A 16 34.22 -3.14 13.44
CA ALA A 16 33.91 -4.22 14.36
C ALA A 16 33.04 -3.76 15.54
N ALA A 17 33.38 -2.60 16.14
CA ALA A 17 32.60 -2.01 17.23
C ALA A 17 31.20 -1.58 16.77
N GLN A 18 31.09 -0.96 15.59
CA GLN A 18 29.81 -0.50 15.03
C GLN A 18 28.85 -1.67 14.77
N ILE A 19 29.32 -2.77 14.19
CA ILE A 19 28.50 -3.98 13.98
C ILE A 19 28.03 -4.58 15.30
N ARG A 20 28.92 -4.73 16.29
CA ARG A 20 28.55 -5.29 17.61
C ARG A 20 27.55 -4.40 18.35
N ASN A 21 27.78 -3.08 18.37
CA ASN A 21 26.86 -2.12 18.98
C ASN A 21 25.49 -2.15 18.29
N LEU A 22 25.45 -2.23 16.95
CA LEU A 22 24.20 -2.30 16.21
C LEU A 22 23.47 -3.62 16.43
N ALA A 23 24.19 -4.74 16.51
CA ALA A 23 23.62 -6.06 16.78
C ALA A 23 22.97 -6.16 18.18
N GLN A 24 23.49 -5.42 19.16
CA GLN A 24 22.97 -5.35 20.53
C GLN A 24 21.96 -4.23 20.75
N SER A 25 21.85 -3.27 19.83
CA SER A 25 21.01 -2.09 19.99
C SER A 25 19.53 -2.42 20.22
N HIS A 26 18.87 -1.69 21.13
CA HIS A 26 17.43 -1.75 21.37
C HIS A 26 16.63 -0.73 20.55
N HIS A 27 17.28 0.32 20.04
CA HIS A 27 16.63 1.43 19.33
C HIS A 27 16.84 1.41 17.82
N ALA A 28 17.70 0.51 17.31
CA ALA A 28 17.93 0.36 15.89
C ALA A 28 16.73 -0.28 15.17
N PRO A 29 16.47 0.07 13.89
CA PRO A 29 15.50 -0.65 13.08
C PRO A 29 15.78 -2.16 13.05
N TYR A 30 14.72 -2.97 13.18
CA TYR A 30 14.82 -4.43 13.27
C TYR A 30 15.68 -5.04 12.16
N ASP A 31 15.45 -4.63 10.91
CA ASP A 31 16.20 -5.12 9.74
C ASP A 31 17.72 -4.85 9.85
N CYS A 32 18.10 -3.65 10.28
CA CYS A 32 19.50 -3.27 10.44
C CYS A 32 20.16 -4.07 11.57
N LYS A 33 19.45 -4.24 12.69
CA LYS A 33 19.90 -5.05 13.82
C LYS A 33 20.07 -6.52 13.41
N GLN A 34 19.07 -7.11 12.75
CA GLN A 34 19.09 -8.51 12.36
C GLN A 34 20.24 -8.79 11.37
N ARG A 35 20.54 -7.85 10.45
CA ARG A 35 21.69 -7.94 9.54
C ARG A 35 23.02 -7.84 10.27
N ALA A 36 23.13 -6.94 11.25
CA ALA A 36 24.33 -6.82 12.08
C ALA A 36 24.57 -8.10 12.91
N GLN A 37 23.51 -8.71 13.44
CA GLN A 37 23.58 -10.00 14.14
C GLN A 37 24.10 -11.12 13.24
N MET A 38 23.69 -11.18 11.97
CA MET A 38 24.22 -12.17 11.01
C MET A 38 25.74 -12.06 10.85
N ILE A 39 26.27 -10.83 10.78
CA ILE A 39 27.70 -10.58 10.61
C ILE A 39 28.44 -10.88 11.91
N ALA A 40 27.94 -10.43 13.06
CA ALA A 40 28.54 -10.66 14.36
C ALA A 40 28.65 -12.16 14.68
N LEU A 41 27.56 -12.93 14.52
CA LEU A 41 27.57 -14.39 14.71
C LEU A 41 28.51 -15.09 13.72
N SER A 42 28.67 -14.55 12.51
CA SER A 42 29.63 -15.08 11.55
C SER A 42 31.09 -14.85 11.97
N TRP A 43 31.40 -13.71 12.60
CA TRP A 43 32.71 -13.44 13.20
C TRP A 43 32.99 -14.27 14.44
N GLU A 44 31.94 -14.71 15.15
CA GLU A 44 32.03 -15.68 16.25
C GLU A 44 32.24 -17.12 15.76
N GLY A 45 32.27 -17.34 14.43
CA GLY A 45 32.59 -18.62 13.81
C GLY A 45 31.39 -19.49 13.46
N LEU A 46 30.16 -19.01 13.70
CA LEU A 46 28.96 -19.77 13.34
C LEU A 46 28.81 -19.89 11.83
N ARG A 47 28.37 -21.06 11.38
CA ARG A 47 28.06 -21.36 9.99
C ARG A 47 26.69 -20.79 9.63
N THR A 48 26.47 -20.54 8.34
CA THR A 48 25.22 -19.99 7.80
C THR A 48 23.96 -20.68 8.34
N GLY A 49 23.95 -22.01 8.46
CA GLY A 49 22.80 -22.77 8.97
C GLY A 49 22.52 -22.53 10.46
N GLU A 50 23.58 -22.40 11.26
CA GLU A 50 23.49 -22.12 12.70
C GLU A 50 22.99 -20.70 12.94
N ILE A 51 23.52 -19.73 12.18
CA ILE A 51 23.06 -18.33 12.19
C ILE A 51 21.58 -18.25 11.81
N ALA A 52 21.18 -18.96 10.74
CA ALA A 52 19.79 -18.99 10.28
C ALA A 52 18.84 -19.57 11.32
N CYS A 53 19.24 -20.65 12.00
CA CYS A 53 18.50 -21.25 13.10
C CYS A 53 18.38 -20.27 14.28
N HIS A 54 19.49 -19.65 14.68
CA HIS A 54 19.55 -18.70 15.79
C HIS A 54 18.65 -17.47 15.56
N LEU A 55 18.65 -16.93 14.33
CA LEU A 55 17.89 -15.73 13.96
C LEU A 55 16.51 -16.04 13.37
N ARG A 56 16.10 -17.32 13.35
CA ARG A 56 14.84 -17.81 12.77
C ARG A 56 14.55 -17.25 11.37
N CYS A 57 15.54 -17.30 10.49
CA CYS A 57 15.40 -16.87 9.10
C CYS A 57 15.87 -17.95 8.12
N HIS A 58 15.61 -17.77 6.82
CA HIS A 58 16.02 -18.74 5.82
C HIS A 58 17.54 -18.66 5.56
N PRO A 59 18.27 -19.78 5.41
CA PRO A 59 19.73 -19.77 5.19
C PRO A 59 20.18 -18.95 3.99
N GLN A 60 19.34 -18.86 2.95
CA GLN A 60 19.63 -18.01 1.78
C GLN A 60 19.72 -16.52 2.15
N THR A 61 18.88 -16.05 3.06
CA THR A 61 18.93 -14.66 3.54
C THR A 61 20.28 -14.36 4.18
N VAL A 62 20.79 -15.28 5.01
CA VAL A 62 22.12 -15.12 5.62
C VAL A 62 23.21 -15.04 4.55
N ARG A 63 23.21 -15.97 3.57
CA ARG A 63 24.21 -15.95 2.46
C ARG A 63 24.20 -14.63 1.68
N GLU A 64 23.01 -14.15 1.31
CA GLU A 64 22.86 -12.90 0.57
C GLU A 64 23.36 -11.69 1.38
N ARG A 65 23.13 -11.67 2.70
CA ARG A 65 23.59 -10.59 3.57
C ARG A 65 25.09 -10.63 3.81
N LEU A 66 25.68 -11.81 4.01
CA LEU A 66 27.13 -11.96 4.15
C LEU A 66 27.86 -11.57 2.85
N GLU A 67 27.35 -11.98 1.69
CA GLU A 67 27.90 -11.55 0.40
C GLU A 67 27.81 -10.03 0.24
N ARG A 68 26.66 -9.44 0.58
CA ARG A 68 26.47 -8.00 0.47
C ARG A 68 27.40 -7.22 1.39
N PHE A 69 27.59 -7.68 2.63
CA PHE A 69 28.55 -7.08 3.56
C PHE A 69 29.99 -7.15 3.04
N ARG A 70 30.35 -8.23 2.34
CA ARG A 70 31.67 -8.35 1.70
C ARG A 70 31.92 -7.24 0.67
N THR A 71 30.91 -6.87 -0.11
CA THR A 71 31.03 -5.87 -1.19
C THR A 71 30.77 -4.44 -0.75
N GLU A 72 29.85 -4.21 0.18
CA GLU A 72 29.36 -2.87 0.56
C GLU A 72 29.75 -2.46 1.99
N GLY A 73 30.33 -3.35 2.81
CA GLY A 73 30.67 -3.06 4.20
C GLY A 73 29.44 -2.63 5.02
N LEU A 74 29.58 -1.58 5.82
CA LEU A 74 28.50 -1.07 6.68
C LEU A 74 27.26 -0.60 5.91
N ASP A 75 27.42 -0.12 4.68
CA ASP A 75 26.29 0.31 3.85
C ASP A 75 25.34 -0.86 3.53
N ALA A 76 25.85 -2.10 3.56
CA ALA A 76 25.07 -3.32 3.37
C ALA A 76 23.95 -3.52 4.40
N LEU A 77 24.07 -2.89 5.57
CA LEU A 77 23.11 -2.98 6.67
C LEU A 77 21.82 -2.22 6.33
N THR A 78 21.91 -1.17 5.54
CA THR A 78 20.74 -0.37 5.14
C THR A 78 19.99 -1.01 3.98
N ASN A 79 18.68 -0.73 3.86
CA ASN A 79 17.94 -1.11 2.68
C ASN A 79 18.48 -0.33 1.48
N ARG A 80 18.82 -1.01 0.38
CA ARG A 80 19.03 -0.31 -0.89
C ARG A 80 17.76 0.50 -1.18
N PRO A 81 17.87 1.73 -1.70
CA PRO A 81 16.70 2.41 -2.26
C PRO A 81 16.08 1.43 -3.25
N GLY A 82 14.84 1.03 -2.98
CA GLY A 82 14.18 0.06 -3.83
C GLY A 82 14.15 0.63 -5.23
N ALA A 83 14.57 -0.16 -6.22
CA ALA A 83 14.13 0.04 -7.59
C ALA A 83 12.62 -0.22 -7.61
N GLY A 84 11.85 0.76 -7.12
CA GLY A 84 10.42 0.76 -7.30
C GLY A 84 10.19 0.62 -8.79
N ARG A 85 9.33 -0.32 -9.19
CA ARG A 85 8.83 -0.40 -10.57
C ARG A 85 8.51 1.01 -11.03
N GLU A 86 9.13 1.45 -12.13
CA GLU A 86 8.89 2.77 -12.70
C GLU A 86 7.39 3.06 -12.71
N ALA A 87 7.02 4.29 -12.33
CA ALA A 87 5.63 4.69 -12.31
C ALA A 87 5.05 4.45 -13.71
N ARG A 88 4.19 3.44 -13.83
CA ARG A 88 3.57 3.04 -15.11
C ARG A 88 2.59 4.08 -15.66
N LEU A 89 2.41 5.20 -14.97
CA LEU A 89 1.54 6.27 -15.38
C LEU A 89 2.35 7.56 -15.33
N THR A 90 2.39 8.22 -16.48
CA THR A 90 2.88 9.58 -16.63
C THR A 90 2.01 10.53 -15.80
N GLU A 91 2.57 11.69 -15.43
CA GLU A 91 1.82 12.73 -14.73
C GLU A 91 0.58 13.21 -15.50
N ARG A 92 0.62 13.08 -16.84
CA ARG A 92 -0.50 13.33 -17.74
C ARG A 92 -1.64 12.33 -17.56
N GLU A 93 -1.35 11.03 -17.50
CA GLU A 93 -2.36 9.99 -17.27
C GLU A 93 -2.94 10.11 -15.86
N ARG A 94 -2.11 10.44 -14.86
CA ARG A 94 -2.57 10.74 -13.49
C ARG A 94 -3.54 11.92 -13.48
N SER A 95 -3.20 12.99 -14.19
CA SER A 95 -4.05 14.19 -14.30
C SER A 95 -5.35 13.93 -15.07
N GLN A 96 -5.31 13.09 -16.11
CA GLN A 96 -6.51 12.65 -16.83
C GLN A 96 -7.43 11.80 -15.94
N PHE A 97 -6.87 10.90 -15.14
CA PHE A 97 -7.63 10.10 -14.20
C PHE A 97 -8.29 10.95 -13.12
N ILE A 98 -7.53 11.88 -12.52
CA ILE A 98 -8.07 12.85 -11.57
C ILE A 98 -9.17 13.69 -12.23
N GLY A 99 -8.94 14.16 -13.47
CA GLY A 99 -9.93 14.93 -14.23
C GLY A 99 -11.23 14.15 -14.48
N LEU A 100 -11.14 12.88 -14.88
CA LEU A 100 -12.30 12.00 -15.07
C LEU A 100 -13.05 11.72 -13.77
N VAL A 101 -12.32 11.55 -12.67
CA VAL A 101 -12.88 11.29 -11.34
C VAL A 101 -13.56 12.52 -10.74
N VAL A 102 -13.06 13.72 -11.05
CA VAL A 102 -13.60 15.01 -10.58
C VAL A 102 -14.81 15.45 -11.39
N GLN A 103 -14.96 15.01 -12.63
CA GLN A 103 -16.12 15.34 -13.46
C GLN A 103 -17.40 14.69 -12.93
N THR A 104 -18.50 15.44 -12.94
CA THR A 104 -19.83 14.87 -12.74
C THR A 104 -20.09 13.82 -13.83
N PRO A 105 -20.38 12.55 -13.49
CA PRO A 105 -20.64 11.55 -14.50
C PRO A 105 -21.80 11.99 -15.38
N PRO A 106 -21.66 11.94 -16.72
CA PRO A 106 -22.74 12.29 -17.62
C PRO A 106 -23.86 11.25 -17.47
N GLY A 107 -24.93 11.64 -16.77
CA GLY A 107 -26.10 10.82 -16.54
C GLY A 107 -26.10 10.11 -15.19
N ARG A 108 -27.25 10.15 -14.52
CA ARG A 108 -27.54 9.29 -13.37
C ARG A 108 -28.03 7.94 -13.90
N PRO A 109 -27.44 6.80 -13.50
CA PRO A 109 -27.99 5.51 -13.85
C PRO A 109 -29.43 5.39 -13.32
N VAL A 110 -30.37 5.03 -14.18
CA VAL A 110 -31.77 4.81 -13.82
C VAL A 110 -31.94 3.32 -13.56
N ARG A 111 -32.56 2.98 -12.42
CA ARG A 111 -32.90 1.59 -12.12
C ARG A 111 -34.09 1.18 -12.97
N GLN A 112 -33.90 0.15 -13.79
CA GLN A 112 -34.94 -0.46 -14.61
C GLN A 112 -35.82 -1.40 -13.77
N ALA A 113 -36.95 -1.82 -14.34
CA ALA A 113 -37.94 -2.67 -13.68
C ALA A 113 -37.40 -4.06 -13.29
N ASP A 114 -36.36 -4.55 -13.99
CA ASP A 114 -35.63 -5.78 -13.69
C ASP A 114 -34.57 -5.61 -12.59
N GLY A 115 -34.46 -4.41 -12.01
CA GLY A 115 -33.47 -4.06 -10.99
C GLY A 115 -32.08 -3.72 -11.54
N GLN A 116 -31.86 -3.75 -12.85
CA GLN A 116 -30.59 -3.35 -13.46
C GLN A 116 -30.45 -1.83 -13.52
N LEU A 117 -29.20 -1.33 -13.53
CA LEU A 117 -28.93 0.10 -13.68
C LEU A 117 -28.61 0.39 -15.15
N ALA A 118 -29.46 1.17 -15.80
CA ALA A 118 -29.21 1.69 -17.14
C ALA A 118 -28.73 3.13 -17.07
N ALA A 119 -27.48 3.37 -17.45
CA ALA A 119 -27.01 4.71 -17.78
C ALA A 119 -27.21 4.95 -19.28
N GLY A 120 -27.51 6.17 -19.71
CA GLY A 120 -27.29 6.60 -21.09
C GLY A 120 -25.82 6.97 -21.26
N GLY A 121 -25.13 6.44 -22.27
CA GLY A 121 -23.73 6.82 -22.56
C GLY A 121 -22.65 5.83 -22.08
N LYS A 122 -21.43 6.35 -21.94
CA LYS A 122 -20.20 5.58 -21.65
C LYS A 122 -20.02 5.41 -20.14
N LEU A 123 -19.72 4.19 -19.72
CA LEU A 123 -19.45 3.79 -18.34
C LEU A 123 -17.95 3.62 -18.13
N THR A 124 -17.39 4.36 -17.18
CA THR A 124 -15.97 4.24 -16.81
C THR A 124 -15.85 3.51 -15.48
N LEU A 125 -15.33 2.30 -15.51
CA LEU A 125 -15.01 1.51 -14.31
C LEU A 125 -13.61 1.85 -13.83
N ILE A 126 -13.49 2.21 -12.55
CA ILE A 126 -12.20 2.44 -11.89
C ILE A 126 -11.88 1.22 -11.05
N SER A 127 -10.79 0.53 -11.37
CA SER A 127 -10.40 -0.72 -10.70
C SER A 127 -8.97 -0.63 -10.14
N ASP A 128 -8.71 -1.43 -9.10
CA ASP A 128 -7.35 -1.66 -8.64
C ASP A 128 -6.58 -2.63 -9.56
N ASN A 129 -5.33 -2.92 -9.23
CA ASN A 129 -4.47 -3.76 -10.08
C ASN A 129 -4.57 -5.27 -9.78
N LEU A 130 -5.59 -5.74 -9.06
CA LEU A 130 -5.78 -7.15 -8.77
C LEU A 130 -5.87 -7.98 -10.06
N SER A 131 -5.24 -9.16 -10.07
CA SER A 131 -5.10 -10.00 -11.26
C SER A 131 -6.45 -10.45 -11.84
N SER A 132 -7.48 -10.63 -10.99
CA SER A 132 -8.84 -11.01 -11.40
C SER A 132 -9.47 -9.99 -12.36
N HIS A 133 -9.17 -8.70 -12.21
CA HIS A 133 -9.64 -7.62 -13.08
C HIS A 133 -9.04 -7.67 -14.49
N LYS A 134 -7.97 -8.46 -14.70
CA LYS A 134 -7.30 -8.64 -15.99
C LYS A 134 -7.47 -10.05 -16.55
N SER A 135 -8.37 -10.84 -15.97
CA SER A 135 -8.62 -12.21 -16.38
C SER A 135 -9.22 -12.28 -17.79
N ARG A 136 -8.97 -13.39 -18.50
CA ARG A 136 -9.51 -13.62 -19.86
C ARG A 136 -11.04 -13.47 -19.94
N PRO A 137 -11.84 -13.99 -18.98
CA PRO A 137 -13.29 -13.80 -19.01
C PRO A 137 -13.70 -12.33 -18.97
N ILE A 138 -13.03 -11.51 -18.14
CA ILE A 138 -13.30 -10.07 -18.03
C ILE A 138 -12.94 -9.35 -19.33
N GLN A 139 -11.78 -9.66 -19.93
CA GLN A 139 -11.38 -9.06 -21.20
C GLN A 139 -12.35 -9.41 -22.34
N ALA A 140 -12.77 -10.67 -22.42
CA ALA A 140 -13.77 -11.13 -23.40
C ALA A 140 -15.13 -10.47 -23.18
N TRP A 141 -15.53 -10.24 -21.93
CA TRP A 141 -16.75 -9.52 -21.61
C TRP A 141 -16.65 -8.04 -22.01
N LEU A 142 -15.56 -7.35 -21.69
CA LEU A 142 -15.34 -5.95 -22.05
C LEU A 142 -15.36 -5.73 -23.57
N ALA A 143 -14.80 -6.65 -24.34
CA ALA A 143 -14.86 -6.59 -25.81
C ALA A 143 -16.29 -6.62 -26.37
N LYS A 144 -17.22 -7.30 -25.68
CA LYS A 144 -18.64 -7.34 -26.04
C LYS A 144 -19.44 -6.13 -25.53
N HIS A 145 -18.85 -5.31 -24.66
CA HIS A 145 -19.51 -4.19 -24.00
C HIS A 145 -18.72 -2.88 -24.24
N PRO A 146 -18.72 -2.34 -25.48
CA PRO A 146 -17.90 -1.17 -25.85
C PRO A 146 -18.25 0.10 -25.09
N ARG A 147 -19.44 0.13 -24.47
CA ARG A 147 -19.87 1.21 -23.58
C ARG A 147 -19.11 1.22 -22.25
N VAL A 148 -18.49 0.11 -21.85
CA VAL A 148 -17.79 -0.05 -20.58
C VAL A 148 -16.28 0.06 -20.82
N GLN A 149 -15.69 1.14 -20.33
CA GLN A 149 -14.24 1.32 -20.31
C GLN A 149 -13.72 1.06 -18.90
N GLN A 150 -12.76 0.16 -18.75
CA GLN A 150 -12.05 -0.04 -17.50
C GLN A 150 -10.77 0.80 -17.47
N LEU A 151 -10.57 1.53 -16.39
CA LEU A 151 -9.36 2.27 -16.07
C LEU A 151 -8.77 1.74 -14.76
N PHE A 152 -7.45 1.60 -14.74
CA PHE A 152 -6.72 1.11 -13.57
C PHE A 152 -6.09 2.28 -12.82
N ILE A 153 -6.24 2.28 -11.49
CA ILE A 153 -5.48 3.21 -10.65
C ILE A 153 -3.98 2.91 -10.76
N PRO A 154 -3.09 3.89 -10.54
CA PRO A 154 -1.66 3.65 -10.47
C PRO A 154 -1.28 2.55 -9.47
N VAL A 155 -0.24 1.79 -9.80
CA VAL A 155 0.34 0.83 -8.87
C VAL A 155 0.81 1.57 -7.61
N LYS A 156 0.49 1.04 -6.42
CA LYS A 156 0.72 1.68 -5.11
C LYS A 156 -0.07 2.98 -4.85
N ALA A 157 -1.12 3.27 -5.62
CA ALA A 157 -2.02 4.39 -5.36
C ALA A 157 -3.38 3.94 -4.79
N ALA A 158 -3.34 3.05 -3.79
CA ALA A 158 -4.50 2.57 -3.03
C ALA A 158 -5.38 3.72 -2.49
N TRP A 159 -4.76 4.87 -2.14
CA TRP A 159 -5.47 6.09 -1.71
C TRP A 159 -6.38 6.73 -2.78
N LEU A 160 -6.25 6.37 -4.07
CA LEU A 160 -7.19 6.76 -5.12
C LEU A 160 -8.39 5.82 -5.22
N ASN A 161 -8.33 4.64 -4.58
CA ASN A 161 -9.40 3.66 -4.57
C ASN A 161 -10.47 4.04 -3.54
N LEU A 162 -11.55 4.69 -3.98
CA LEU A 162 -12.67 5.07 -3.10
C LEU A 162 -13.30 3.87 -2.38
N MET A 163 -13.18 2.66 -2.95
CA MET A 163 -13.68 1.46 -2.31
C MET A 163 -12.99 1.18 -0.97
N GLU A 164 -11.70 1.52 -0.85
CA GLU A 164 -10.96 1.36 0.42
C GLU A 164 -11.47 2.30 1.51
N LEU A 165 -11.82 3.55 1.13
CA LEU A 165 -12.45 4.48 2.05
C LEU A 165 -13.83 3.97 2.49
N TRP A 166 -14.61 3.45 1.54
CA TRP A 166 -15.92 2.88 1.83
C TRP A 166 -15.80 1.67 2.76
N TRP A 167 -14.85 0.74 2.55
CA TRP A 167 -14.61 -0.39 3.46
C TRP A 167 -14.27 0.06 4.87
N ARG A 168 -13.49 1.13 5.02
CA ARG A 168 -13.19 1.70 6.33
C ARG A 168 -14.45 2.19 7.04
N LEU A 169 -15.35 2.85 6.32
CA LEU A 169 -16.63 3.29 6.86
C LEU A 169 -17.53 2.10 7.20
N LEU A 170 -17.68 1.15 6.28
CA LEU A 170 -18.47 -0.06 6.51
C LEU A 170 -17.97 -0.80 7.75
N ARG A 171 -16.66 -1.05 7.87
CA ARG A 171 -16.11 -1.74 9.04
C ARG A 171 -16.48 -1.05 10.34
N ARG A 172 -16.39 0.28 10.37
CA ARG A 172 -16.73 1.06 11.55
C ARG A 172 -18.23 0.99 11.89
N GLU A 173 -19.11 1.13 10.90
CA GLU A 173 -20.56 1.20 11.13
C GLU A 173 -21.22 -0.19 11.26
N ALA A 174 -20.73 -1.20 10.54
CA ALA A 174 -21.36 -2.50 10.40
C ALA A 174 -20.73 -3.60 11.27
N PHE A 175 -19.43 -3.52 11.57
CA PHE A 175 -18.70 -4.66 12.16
C PHE A 175 -17.98 -4.34 13.48
N ALA A 176 -17.71 -3.07 13.77
CA ALA A 176 -16.94 -2.70 14.96
C ALA A 176 -17.66 -3.14 16.24
N GLY A 177 -16.96 -3.92 17.06
CA GLY A 177 -17.47 -4.42 18.35
C GLY A 177 -18.50 -5.55 18.24
N GLN A 178 -18.73 -6.10 17.06
CA GLN A 178 -19.67 -7.19 16.84
C GLN A 178 -18.95 -8.53 16.66
N SER A 179 -19.65 -9.61 17.02
CA SER A 179 -19.28 -11.00 16.74
C SER A 179 -20.43 -11.63 15.99
N PHE A 180 -20.12 -12.46 14.99
CA PHE A 180 -21.11 -13.06 14.10
C PHE A 180 -21.00 -14.59 14.21
N ALA A 181 -22.14 -15.26 14.23
CA ALA A 181 -22.22 -16.72 14.31
C ALA A 181 -21.93 -17.39 12.96
N ASP A 182 -22.34 -16.76 11.85
CA ASP A 182 -22.24 -17.31 10.51
C ASP A 182 -22.15 -16.22 9.40
N THR A 183 -22.09 -16.67 8.15
CA THR A 183 -21.99 -15.81 6.96
C THR A 183 -23.26 -15.02 6.67
N ASP A 184 -24.42 -15.50 7.13
CA ASP A 184 -25.71 -14.85 6.89
C ASP A 184 -25.83 -13.62 7.81
N GLU A 185 -25.39 -13.74 9.06
CA GLU A 185 -25.28 -12.60 9.98
C GLU A 185 -24.29 -11.54 9.47
N VAL A 186 -23.13 -11.96 8.94
CA VAL A 186 -22.18 -11.03 8.30
C VAL A 186 -22.82 -10.31 7.11
N SER A 187 -23.55 -11.04 6.27
CA SER A 187 -24.24 -10.50 5.10
C SER A 187 -25.33 -9.50 5.50
N HIS A 188 -26.11 -9.84 6.53
CA HIS A 188 -27.13 -8.96 7.09
C HIS A 188 -26.53 -7.68 7.67
N ALA A 189 -25.49 -7.79 8.48
CA ALA A 189 -24.80 -6.65 9.07
C ALA A 189 -24.18 -5.74 7.99
N ALA A 190 -23.56 -6.32 6.96
CA ALA A 190 -23.04 -5.56 5.82
C ALA A 190 -24.14 -4.81 5.07
N ALA A 191 -25.28 -5.46 4.81
CA ALA A 191 -26.42 -4.85 4.11
C ALA A 191 -27.05 -3.72 4.94
N ASP A 192 -27.24 -3.95 6.24
CA ASP A 192 -27.78 -2.94 7.16
C ASP A 192 -26.85 -1.73 7.31
N GLY A 193 -25.56 -1.97 7.55
CA GLY A 193 -24.54 -0.92 7.62
C GLY A 193 -24.46 -0.10 6.32
N THR A 194 -24.54 -0.77 5.17
CA THR A 194 -24.60 -0.09 3.86
C THR A 194 -25.85 0.79 3.74
N ARG A 195 -27.01 0.30 4.16
CA ARG A 195 -28.27 1.08 4.13
C ARG A 195 -28.18 2.33 4.99
N ARG A 196 -27.65 2.20 6.22
CA ARG A 196 -27.44 3.32 7.15
C ARG A 196 -26.46 4.34 6.61
N LEU A 197 -25.35 3.90 6.02
CA LEU A 197 -24.37 4.76 5.37
C LEU A 197 -25.00 5.52 4.21
N ASN A 198 -25.75 4.84 3.33
CA ASN A 198 -26.43 5.46 2.19
C ASN A 198 -27.47 6.50 2.61
N ALA A 199 -28.21 6.26 3.70
CA ALA A 199 -29.19 7.21 4.22
C ALA A 199 -28.57 8.54 4.68
N ARG A 200 -27.28 8.55 5.02
CA ARG A 200 -26.54 9.75 5.47
C ARG A 200 -25.49 10.20 4.46
N ALA A 201 -25.39 9.53 3.31
CA ALA A 201 -24.33 9.76 2.34
C ALA A 201 -24.50 11.14 1.71
N LYS A 202 -23.41 11.89 1.71
CA LYS A 202 -23.28 13.14 0.95
C LYS A 202 -22.38 12.86 -0.25
N PRO A 203 -22.63 13.47 -1.42
CA PRO A 203 -21.72 13.36 -2.56
C PRO A 203 -20.28 13.65 -2.13
N TRP A 204 -19.36 12.74 -2.43
CA TRP A 204 -17.96 12.94 -2.16
C TRP A 204 -17.40 13.95 -3.17
N VAL A 205 -17.04 15.14 -2.67
CA VAL A 205 -16.39 16.16 -3.49
C VAL A 205 -14.88 15.91 -3.46
N TRP A 206 -14.31 15.58 -4.61
CA TRP A 206 -12.88 15.43 -4.75
C TRP A 206 -12.14 16.76 -4.61
N GLY A 207 -11.01 16.74 -3.89
CA GLY A 207 -10.17 17.92 -3.63
C GLY A 207 -10.37 18.50 -2.23
N ARG A 208 -9.60 19.55 -1.91
CA ARG A 208 -9.83 20.29 -0.66
C ARG A 208 -11.07 21.18 -0.87
N PRO A 209 -12.11 21.07 -0.02
CA PRO A 209 -13.22 22.02 -0.09
C PRO A 209 -12.67 23.43 0.05
N ALA A 210 -13.26 24.38 -0.68
CA ALA A 210 -12.86 25.77 -0.63
C ALA A 210 -12.76 26.22 0.84
N ARG A 211 -11.65 26.84 1.20
CA ARG A 211 -11.40 27.22 2.59
C ARG A 211 -12.52 28.16 3.02
N THR A 212 -13.28 27.80 4.05
CA THR A 212 -14.34 28.67 4.57
C THR A 212 -13.75 30.05 4.83
N PRO A 213 -14.33 31.13 4.28
CA PRO A 213 -13.83 32.47 4.52
C PRO A 213 -13.80 32.74 6.02
N ARG A 214 -12.58 32.85 6.58
CA ARG A 214 -12.43 33.24 7.97
C ARG A 214 -12.78 34.72 8.05
N LYS A 215 -13.94 35.07 8.63
CA LYS A 215 -14.21 36.45 9.04
C LYS A 215 -13.15 36.83 10.08
N ARG A 216 -12.24 37.74 9.73
CA ARG A 216 -11.28 38.30 10.70
C ARG A 216 -12.10 39.01 11.77
N ARG A 217 -12.07 38.51 13.01
CA ARG A 217 -12.82 39.12 14.12
C ARG A 217 -12.26 40.48 14.53
N ARG A 218 -10.95 40.71 14.31
CA ARG A 218 -10.26 41.98 14.53
C ARG A 218 -9.14 42.15 13.51
N THR A 219 -9.03 43.36 12.96
CA THR A 219 -7.89 43.80 12.15
C THR A 219 -7.00 44.64 13.06
N PHE A 220 -5.81 44.14 13.39
CA PHE A 220 -4.80 44.96 14.06
C PHE A 220 -4.04 45.72 12.98
N VAL A 221 -4.18 47.04 12.99
CA VAL A 221 -3.36 47.94 12.16
C VAL A 221 -2.23 48.40 13.07
N TYR A 222 -1.01 47.92 12.81
CA TYR A 222 0.18 48.52 13.40
C TYR A 222 0.63 49.65 12.48
N ARG A 223 0.66 50.86 13.03
CA ARG A 223 1.28 52.02 12.38
C ARG A 223 2.76 51.95 12.76
N LEU A 224 3.62 51.70 11.76
CA LEU A 224 5.07 51.85 11.88
C LEU A 224 5.42 53.33 11.73
#